data_AF-A0A847QUK0-F1
#
_entry.id   AF-A0A847QUK0-F1
#
_cell.length_a   1.000
_cell.length_b   1.000
_cell.length_c   1.000
_cell.angle_alpha   90.00
_cell.angle_beta   90.00
_cell.angle_gamma   90.00
#
_symmetry.space_group_name_H-M   'P 1'
#
loop_
_entity.id
_entity.type
_entity.pdbx_description
1 polymer ?
#
loop_
_entity_poly.entity_id
_entity_poly.type
_entity_poly.pdbx_seq_one_letter_code
_entity_poly.pdbx_strand_id
1 'polypeptide(L)'
;MNKKQFLNTYKKIDALDEEKDAPTENPSIYRSKHDERLIKDFHYAKFQKNLNNAQQSQILKDLLNKENWDEKDTEKLLQSLR
;
A
#
# COMPACT_ATOMS: atom_id res chain seq x y z
N MET A 1 -18.20 -37.02 -23.71
CA MET A 1 -17.19 -36.42 -22.78
C MET A 1 -16.60 -37.54 -21.93
N ASN A 2 -15.27 -37.68 -21.88
CA ASN A 2 -14.64 -38.85 -21.26
C ASN A 2 -14.56 -38.67 -19.73
N LYS A 3 -15.14 -39.59 -18.94
CA LYS A 3 -15.21 -39.49 -17.45
C LYS A 3 -13.84 -39.26 -16.80
N LYS A 4 -12.78 -39.82 -17.39
CA LYS A 4 -11.39 -39.63 -16.93
C LYS A 4 -10.92 -38.18 -17.07
N GLN A 5 -11.31 -37.49 -18.15
CA GLN A 5 -10.95 -36.09 -18.37
C GLN A 5 -11.64 -35.20 -17.32
N PHE A 6 -12.90 -35.48 -17.01
CA PHE A 6 -13.66 -34.75 -15.99
C PHE A 6 -13.08 -34.91 -14.58
N LEU A 7 -12.73 -36.14 -14.18
CA LEU A 7 -12.08 -36.36 -12.88
C LEU A 7 -10.70 -35.69 -12.81
N ASN A 8 -9.97 -35.65 -13.91
CA ASN A 8 -8.68 -34.97 -13.98
C ASN A 8 -8.81 -33.45 -13.93
N THR A 9 -9.90 -32.87 -14.45
CA THR A 9 -10.12 -31.42 -14.31
C THR A 9 -10.44 -31.05 -12.87
N TYR A 10 -11.26 -31.82 -12.16
CA TYR A 10 -11.55 -31.59 -10.74
C TYR A 10 -10.28 -31.65 -9.89
N LYS A 11 -9.47 -32.71 -10.05
CA LYS A 11 -8.19 -32.84 -9.34
C LYS A 11 -7.22 -31.69 -9.61
N LYS A 12 -7.22 -31.13 -10.83
CA LYS A 12 -6.40 -29.98 -11.18
C LYS A 12 -6.90 -28.68 -10.53
N ILE A 13 -8.21 -28.52 -10.40
CA ILE A 13 -8.82 -27.36 -9.73
C ILE A 13 -8.55 -27.43 -8.23
N ASP A 14 -8.73 -28.59 -7.60
CA ASP A 14 -8.43 -28.79 -6.18
C ASP A 14 -6.94 -28.51 -5.87
N ALA A 15 -6.02 -28.95 -6.76
CA ALA A 15 -4.59 -28.68 -6.61
C ALA A 15 -4.21 -27.18 -6.77
N LEU A 16 -5.02 -26.40 -7.52
CA LEU A 16 -4.83 -24.95 -7.63
C LEU A 16 -5.30 -24.21 -6.37
N ASP A 17 -6.28 -24.76 -5.65
CA ASP A 17 -6.77 -24.21 -4.39
C ASP A 17 -5.86 -24.55 -3.18
N GLU A 18 -5.02 -25.58 -3.32
CA GLU A 18 -4.02 -26.00 -2.31
C GLU A 18 -2.71 -25.21 -2.36
N GLU A 19 -2.43 -24.43 -3.41
CA GLU A 19 -1.31 -23.44 -3.44
C GLU A 19 -1.59 -22.20 -2.56
N LYS A 20 -2.23 -22.40 -1.41
CA LYS A 20 -2.32 -21.38 -0.36
C LYS A 20 -1.01 -21.36 0.41
N ASP A 21 -0.48 -20.16 0.59
CA ASP A 21 0.86 -19.92 1.09
C ASP A 21 1.14 -20.63 2.40
N ALA A 22 2.41 -21.02 2.56
CA ALA A 22 2.96 -21.47 3.83
C ALA A 22 2.49 -20.56 4.98
N PRO A 23 2.16 -21.11 6.15
CA PRO A 23 1.67 -20.32 7.27
C PRO A 23 2.75 -19.31 7.67
N THR A 24 2.53 -18.05 7.31
CA THR A 24 3.29 -16.94 7.90
C THR A 24 2.96 -16.89 9.37
N GLU A 25 3.98 -16.74 10.22
CA GLU A 25 3.86 -16.65 11.68
C GLU A 25 2.90 -15.54 12.15
N ASN A 26 2.55 -14.62 11.26
CA ASN A 26 1.52 -13.61 11.46
C ASN A 26 0.36 -13.81 10.47
N PRO A 27 -0.90 -13.82 10.94
CA PRO A 27 -2.06 -13.85 10.05
C PRO A 27 -2.06 -12.59 9.17
N SER A 28 -2.33 -12.75 7.88
CA SER A 28 -2.47 -11.61 6.98
C SER A 28 -3.63 -10.73 7.45
N ILE A 29 -3.38 -9.43 7.59
CA ILE A 29 -4.41 -8.43 7.90
C ILE A 29 -5.37 -8.26 6.71
N TYR A 30 -4.92 -8.64 5.51
CA TYR A 30 -5.65 -8.42 4.26
C TYR A 30 -6.52 -9.63 3.90
N ARG A 31 -7.69 -9.36 3.32
CA ARG A 31 -8.67 -10.38 2.92
C ARG A 31 -8.18 -11.29 1.79
N SER A 32 -7.34 -10.76 0.91
CA SER A 32 -6.75 -11.49 -0.22
C SER A 32 -5.41 -10.87 -0.64
N LYS A 33 -4.59 -11.63 -1.37
CA LYS A 33 -3.36 -11.11 -2.01
C LYS A 33 -3.66 -9.97 -2.99
N HIS A 34 -4.81 -10.04 -3.67
CA HIS A 34 -5.22 -9.02 -4.63
C HIS A 34 -5.51 -7.70 -3.91
N ASP A 35 -6.25 -7.75 -2.80
CA ASP A 35 -6.54 -6.57 -1.98
C ASP A 35 -5.26 -5.98 -1.38
N GLU A 36 -4.35 -6.82 -0.89
CA GLU A 36 -3.05 -6.37 -0.39
C GLU A 36 -2.27 -5.59 -1.46
N ARG A 37 -2.24 -6.10 -2.69
CA ARG A 37 -1.58 -5.43 -3.82
C ARG A 37 -2.22 -4.08 -4.11
N LEU A 38 -3.55 -4.04 -4.23
CA LEU A 38 -4.29 -2.80 -4.50
C LEU A 38 -4.06 -1.75 -3.41
N ILE A 39 -4.10 -2.17 -2.15
CA ILE A 39 -3.87 -1.29 -0.99
C ILE A 39 -2.44 -0.75 -1.03
N LYS A 40 -1.44 -1.60 -1.28
CA LYS A 40 -0.04 -1.17 -1.39
C LYS A 40 0.17 -0.20 -2.55
N ASP A 41 -0.38 -0.50 -3.72
CA ASP A 41 -0.28 0.35 -4.91
C ASP A 41 -0.93 1.73 -4.65
N PHE A 42 -2.10 1.74 -4.01
CA PHE A 42 -2.76 2.97 -3.58
C PHE A 42 -1.91 3.78 -2.59
N HIS A 43 -1.35 3.14 -1.57
CA HIS A 43 -0.47 3.80 -0.61
C HIS A 43 0.78 4.36 -1.27
N TYR A 44 1.38 3.61 -2.20
CA TYR A 44 2.54 4.04 -2.95
C TYR A 44 2.23 5.27 -3.80
N ALA A 45 1.11 5.27 -4.53
CA ALA A 45 0.67 6.43 -5.31
C ALA A 45 0.41 7.65 -4.42
N LYS A 46 -0.24 7.45 -3.26
CA LYS A 46 -0.47 8.53 -2.27
C LYS A 46 0.86 9.09 -1.73
N PHE A 47 1.82 8.22 -1.43
CA PHE A 47 3.15 8.63 -1.00
C PHE A 47 3.87 9.45 -2.07
N GLN A 48 3.89 8.98 -3.32
CA GLN A 48 4.51 9.73 -4.43
C GLN A 48 3.87 11.11 -4.61
N LYS A 49 2.54 11.19 -4.54
CA LYS A 49 1.82 12.47 -4.62
C LYS A 49 2.22 13.40 -3.47
N ASN A 50 2.24 12.90 -2.24
CA ASN A 50 2.62 13.69 -1.08
C ASN A 50 4.07 14.16 -1.15
N LEU A 51 4.97 13.30 -1.61
CA LEU A 51 6.38 13.62 -1.82
C LEU A 51 6.56 14.73 -2.85
N ASN A 52 5.85 14.66 -3.98
CA ASN A 52 5.87 15.71 -4.98
C ASN A 52 5.34 17.05 -4.42
N ASN A 53 4.19 17.02 -3.75
CA ASN A 53 3.62 18.20 -3.10
C ASN A 53 4.60 18.82 -2.08
N ALA A 54 5.28 18.00 -1.28
CA ALA A 54 6.27 18.46 -0.31
C ALA A 54 7.50 19.11 -0.99
N GLN A 55 8.00 18.51 -2.08
CA GLN A 55 9.13 19.05 -2.85
C GLN A 55 8.79 20.38 -3.56
N GLN A 56 7.54 20.56 -3.97
CA GLN A 56 7.06 21.78 -4.62
C GLN A 56 6.67 22.87 -3.63
N SER A 57 6.36 22.52 -2.38
CA SER A 57 5.94 23.48 -1.36
C SER A 57 7.08 24.42 -0.97
N GLN A 58 6.91 25.71 -1.32
CA GLN A 58 7.84 26.75 -0.91
C GLN A 58 7.79 26.98 0.61
N ILE A 59 6.61 26.85 1.22
CA ILE A 59 6.41 26.98 2.67
C ILE A 59 7.29 25.98 3.42
N LEU A 60 7.31 24.72 2.97
CA LEU A 60 8.15 23.68 3.58
C LEU A 60 9.64 23.98 3.45
N LYS A 61 10.08 24.50 2.29
CA LYS A 61 11.48 24.89 2.08
C LYS A 61 11.88 26.06 3.00
N ASP A 62 11.02 27.06 3.10
CA ASP A 62 11.27 28.23 3.95
C ASP A 62 11.34 27.83 5.43
N LEU A 63 10.50 26.88 5.87
CA LEU A 63 10.53 26.33 7.22
C LEU A 63 11.77 25.47 7.49
N LEU A 64 12.22 24.67 6.50
CA LEU A 64 13.43 23.84 6.62
C LEU A 64 14.71 24.67 6.72
N ASN A 65 14.75 25.85 6.10
CA ASN A 65 15.91 26.75 6.12
C ASN A 65 16.00 27.59 7.40
N LYS A 66 14.95 27.59 8.24
CA LYS A 66 14.92 28.35 9.49
C LYS A 66 15.66 27.58 10.59
N GLU A 67 16.59 28.25 11.27
CA GLU A 67 17.47 27.63 12.27
C GLU A 67 16.72 27.21 13.54
N ASN A 68 15.68 27.96 13.94
CA ASN A 68 14.83 27.65 15.08
C ASN A 68 13.36 27.75 14.68
N TRP A 69 12.57 26.78 15.14
CA TRP A 69 11.13 26.73 14.91
C TRP A 69 10.38 27.31 16.12
N ASP A 70 9.37 28.13 15.83
CA ASP A 70 8.42 28.62 16.81
C ASP A 70 7.03 27.97 16.64
N GLU A 71 6.11 28.28 17.54
CA GLU A 71 4.75 27.72 17.51
C GLU A 71 3.94 28.18 16.27
N LYS A 72 4.28 29.34 15.69
CA LYS A 72 3.61 29.82 14.47
C LYS A 72 4.10 29.07 13.24
N ASP A 73 5.36 28.67 13.22
CA ASP A 73 5.93 27.84 12.16
C ASP A 73 5.27 26.45 12.11
N THR A 74 5.01 25.84 13.27
CA THR A 74 4.33 24.54 13.36
C THR A 74 2.87 24.63 12.95
N GLU A 75 2.16 25.69 13.34
CA GLU A 75 0.81 25.97 12.85
C GLU A 75 0.77 26.16 11.32
N LYS A 76 1.72 26.92 10.77
CA LYS A 76 1.85 27.16 9.33
C LYS A 76 2.15 25.87 8.56
N LEU A 77 3.00 25.01 9.11
CA LEU A 77 3.25 23.67 8.57
C LEU A 77 1.96 22.84 8.53
N LEU A 78 1.23 22.77 9.64
CA LEU A 78 -0.01 22.01 9.74
C LEU A 78 -1.09 22.52 8.78
N GLN A 79 -1.20 23.83 8.59
CA GLN A 79 -2.11 24.42 7.60
C GLN A 79 -1.71 24.04 6.16
N SER A 80 -0.42 23.97 5.86
CA SER A 80 0.07 23.61 4.51
C SER A 80 -0.12 22.12 4.16
N LEU A 81 -0.32 21.27 5.16
CA LEU A 81 -0.50 19.82 5.02
C LEU A 81 -1.98 19.40 4.98
N ARG A 82 -2.91 20.31 5.31
CA ARG A 82 -4.37 20.10 5.21
C ARG A 82 -4.83 20.33 3.78
#